data_AF-A0A0W1A641-F1
#
_entry.id   AF-A0A0W1A641-F1
#
_cell.length_a   1.000
_cell.length_b   1.000
_cell.length_c   1.000
_cell.angle_alpha   90.00
_cell.angle_beta   90.00
_cell.angle_gamma   90.00
#
_symmetry.space_group_name_H-M   'P 1'
#
loop_
_entity.id
_entity.type
_entity.pdbx_description
1 polymer ?
#
loop_
_entity_poly.entity_id
_entity_poly.type
_entity_poly.pdbx_seq_one_letter_code
_entity_poly.pdbx_strand_id
1 'polypeptide(L)'
;MHANLAKALNYLDITAVALRDSDGNTQSIIKPKAHAAALFHYLEIAGYLTPELFGKAISYLAAAKPFSCSNSELVSQLHQACLRARADGGFSTDVFFEYFCNDPLFKVEDIIDLIVFLQQTAFDRSFGVERDRLQTKTWMEQHKERFGDLATQMGVITPQPPMKSSYCGTAIMGASSPRVESRIEYFNQLAVDSGLVWALSGNRELSKGLDSEELMEKVAEATGRKAVYVEKGSGAARREFLDGVTETMMVNYLLEKMCQGKAIAVVDSAVQEGHWRATTDQSARDIVEIMIQKIKNAELLPDTQGVYRFMIIAEQPHSGRMARQVQRAFNTELQRQGLSSTISFIVEGVGPGIQPSKLNDLAVLSQVSSELGALMAERYRDARLSLMENNPGISLRNPDILMFSTRDKAFAALQEEASHHHAASSSSSYSPGN
;
A
#
# COMPACT_ATOMS: atom_id res chain seq x y z
N MET A 1 5.57 19.40 -19.64
CA MET A 1 5.80 18.05 -19.08
C MET A 1 6.39 17.22 -20.20
N HIS A 2 7.52 16.54 -19.97
CA HIS A 2 8.21 15.76 -21.00
C HIS A 2 7.27 14.68 -21.57
N ALA A 3 7.27 14.45 -22.89
CA ALA A 3 6.26 13.62 -23.56
C ALA A 3 6.27 12.16 -23.07
N ASN A 4 7.46 11.58 -22.93
CA ASN A 4 7.62 10.21 -22.42
C ASN A 4 7.27 10.12 -20.94
N LEU A 5 7.58 11.13 -20.13
CA LEU A 5 7.14 11.19 -18.73
C LEU A 5 5.62 11.31 -18.64
N ALA A 6 5.00 12.15 -19.45
CA ALA A 6 3.55 12.30 -19.51
C ALA A 6 2.87 10.97 -19.86
N LYS A 7 3.39 10.27 -20.87
CA LYS A 7 2.93 8.94 -21.24
C LYS A 7 3.12 7.95 -20.10
N ALA A 8 4.32 7.86 -19.52
CA ALA A 8 4.62 6.96 -18.41
C ALA A 8 3.71 7.21 -17.19
N LEU A 9 3.50 8.46 -16.78
CA LEU A 9 2.63 8.81 -15.64
C LEU A 9 1.15 8.53 -15.93
N ASN A 10 0.69 8.83 -17.14
CA ASN A 10 -0.66 8.47 -17.58
C ASN A 10 -0.85 6.95 -17.57
N TYR A 11 0.17 6.22 -18.03
CA TYR A 11 0.15 4.78 -18.02
C TYR A 11 0.14 4.21 -16.60
N LEU A 12 0.90 4.81 -15.67
CA LEU A 12 0.93 4.45 -14.25
C LEU A 12 -0.34 4.85 -13.47
N ASP A 13 -1.38 5.36 -14.14
CA ASP A 13 -2.57 5.94 -13.51
C ASP A 13 -2.23 6.94 -12.38
N ILE A 14 -1.09 7.64 -12.52
CA ILE A 14 -0.70 8.70 -11.60
C ILE A 14 -1.51 9.93 -12.02
N THR A 15 -2.68 10.05 -11.42
CA THR A 15 -3.62 11.14 -11.64
C THR A 15 -3.39 12.29 -10.66
N ALA A 16 -4.13 13.38 -10.86
CA ALA A 16 -4.08 14.51 -9.95
C ALA A 16 -4.73 14.14 -8.60
N VAL A 17 -4.04 14.41 -7.50
CA VAL A 17 -4.56 14.17 -6.15
C VAL A 17 -5.11 15.48 -5.60
N ALA A 18 -6.41 15.54 -5.34
CA ALA A 18 -7.03 16.67 -4.66
C ALA A 18 -6.74 16.59 -3.16
N LEU A 19 -6.02 17.58 -2.63
CA LEU A 19 -5.88 17.78 -1.20
C LEU A 19 -7.10 18.52 -0.69
N ARG A 20 -7.73 17.98 0.34
CA ARG A 20 -8.99 18.48 0.88
C ARG A 20 -8.87 18.86 2.35
N ASP A 21 -9.66 19.82 2.79
CA ASP A 21 -9.83 20.13 4.20
C ASP A 21 -10.74 19.11 4.91
N SER A 22 -10.99 19.29 6.20
CA SER A 22 -11.89 18.44 6.98
C SER A 22 -13.32 18.40 6.44
N ASP A 23 -13.72 19.45 5.72
CA ASP A 23 -15.07 19.64 5.20
C ASP A 23 -15.22 19.10 3.76
N GLY A 24 -14.14 18.52 3.20
CA GLY A 24 -14.13 17.95 1.86
C GLY A 24 -13.84 18.95 0.73
N ASN A 25 -13.63 20.23 1.04
CA ASN A 25 -13.33 21.24 0.03
C ASN A 25 -11.91 21.05 -0.50
N THR A 26 -11.74 21.14 -1.82
CA THR A 26 -10.41 21.06 -2.44
C THR A 26 -9.60 22.31 -2.10
N GLN A 27 -8.56 22.15 -1.28
CA GLN A 27 -7.61 23.22 -0.96
C GLN A 27 -6.54 23.37 -2.06
N SER A 28 -6.07 22.25 -2.60
CA SER A 28 -5.08 22.24 -3.67
C SER A 28 -5.10 20.94 -4.46
N ILE A 29 -4.41 20.91 -5.60
CA ILE A 29 -4.33 19.75 -6.47
C ILE A 29 -2.86 19.43 -6.73
N ILE A 30 -2.42 18.25 -6.31
CA ILE A 30 -1.11 17.71 -6.67
C ILE A 30 -1.21 17.18 -8.10
N LYS A 31 -0.52 17.83 -9.02
CA LYS A 31 -0.45 17.38 -10.42
C LYS A 31 0.46 16.13 -10.54
N PRO A 32 0.25 15.25 -11.54
CA PRO A 32 1.09 14.07 -11.75
C PRO A 32 2.59 14.38 -11.81
N LYS A 33 2.98 15.46 -12.50
CA LYS A 33 4.38 15.94 -12.56
C LYS A 33 4.94 16.27 -11.17
N ALA A 34 4.15 16.92 -10.31
CA ALA A 34 4.57 17.29 -8.96
C ALA A 34 4.72 16.03 -8.08
N HIS A 35 3.80 15.08 -8.20
CA HIS A 35 3.92 13.78 -7.52
C HIS A 35 5.19 13.04 -7.95
N ALA A 36 5.47 12.97 -9.26
CA ALA A 36 6.69 12.37 -9.79
C ALA A 36 7.96 13.09 -9.29
N ALA A 37 7.96 14.43 -9.28
CA ALA A 37 9.08 15.21 -8.75
C ALA A 37 9.33 14.92 -7.26
N ALA A 38 8.28 14.90 -6.44
CA ALA A 38 8.40 14.60 -5.01
C ALA A 38 8.97 13.20 -4.77
N LEU A 39 8.54 12.21 -5.55
CA LEU A 39 9.10 10.87 -5.53
C LEU A 39 10.60 10.87 -5.88
N PHE A 40 11.02 11.51 -6.97
CA PHE A 40 12.44 11.46 -7.36
C PHE A 40 13.35 12.23 -6.40
N HIS A 41 12.85 13.28 -5.76
CA HIS A 41 13.54 13.87 -4.60
C HIS A 41 13.64 12.90 -3.43
N TYR A 42 12.60 12.11 -3.16
CA TYR A 42 12.65 11.07 -2.15
C TYR A 42 13.72 10.02 -2.47
N LEU A 43 13.75 9.53 -3.71
CA LEU A 43 14.79 8.60 -4.20
C LEU A 43 16.19 9.18 -4.03
N GLU A 44 16.34 10.49 -4.23
CA GLU A 44 17.61 11.18 -4.12
C GLU A 44 18.11 11.25 -2.68
N ILE A 45 17.29 11.72 -1.75
CA ILE A 45 17.67 11.83 -0.32
C ILE A 45 17.88 10.46 0.32
N ALA A 46 17.18 9.43 -0.16
CA ALA A 46 17.34 8.06 0.30
C ALA A 46 18.55 7.36 -0.35
N GLY A 47 19.26 8.02 -1.27
CA GLY A 47 20.51 7.55 -1.88
C GLY A 47 20.33 6.60 -3.07
N TYR A 48 19.11 6.41 -3.57
CA TYR A 48 18.78 5.46 -4.64
C TYR A 48 19.20 5.90 -6.05
N LEU A 49 19.59 7.17 -6.21
CA LEU A 49 20.05 7.73 -7.49
C LEU A 49 21.59 7.72 -7.60
N THR A 50 22.20 6.54 -7.36
CA THR A 50 23.65 6.30 -7.43
C THR A 50 23.99 5.24 -8.49
N PRO A 51 25.18 5.26 -9.10
CA PRO A 51 25.58 4.27 -10.11
C PRO A 51 25.47 2.82 -9.63
N GLU A 52 25.81 2.56 -8.36
CA GLU A 52 25.73 1.23 -7.77
C GLU A 52 24.28 0.73 -7.72
N LEU A 53 23.36 1.55 -7.21
CA LEU A 53 21.95 1.16 -7.09
C LEU A 53 21.23 1.14 -8.44
N PHE A 54 21.59 2.02 -9.38
CA PHE A 54 21.15 1.89 -10.76
C PHE A 54 21.67 0.61 -11.42
N GLY A 55 22.93 0.26 -11.19
CA GLY A 55 23.52 -0.97 -11.71
C GLY A 55 22.80 -2.21 -11.20
N LYS A 56 22.48 -2.25 -9.90
CA LYS A 56 21.64 -3.30 -9.32
C LYS A 56 20.26 -3.31 -9.97
N ALA A 57 19.59 -2.16 -10.01
CA ALA A 57 18.24 -2.05 -10.57
C ALA A 57 18.14 -2.51 -12.03
N ILE A 58 19.02 -2.00 -12.88
CA ILE A 58 19.09 -2.37 -14.30
C ILE A 58 19.44 -3.85 -14.46
N SER A 59 20.37 -4.39 -13.68
CA SER A 59 20.72 -5.82 -13.77
C SER A 59 19.55 -6.73 -13.43
N TYR A 60 18.79 -6.41 -12.38
CA TYR A 60 17.56 -7.15 -12.04
C TYR A 60 16.52 -7.08 -13.16
N LEU A 61 16.26 -5.88 -13.69
CA LEU A 61 15.31 -5.69 -14.78
C LEU A 61 15.77 -6.40 -16.09
N ALA A 62 17.06 -6.39 -16.36
CA ALA A 62 17.65 -7.01 -17.54
C ALA A 62 17.60 -8.55 -17.48
N ALA A 63 17.77 -9.14 -16.29
CA ALA A 63 17.65 -10.59 -16.09
C ALA A 63 16.24 -11.10 -16.43
N ALA A 64 15.23 -10.29 -16.15
CA ALA A 64 13.83 -10.58 -16.49
C ALA A 64 13.52 -10.38 -17.97
N LYS A 65 13.99 -9.25 -18.51
CA LYS A 65 13.81 -8.88 -19.91
C LYS A 65 14.95 -7.94 -20.30
N PRO A 66 15.81 -8.31 -21.26
CA PRO A 66 16.91 -7.47 -21.69
C PRO A 66 16.43 -6.12 -22.21
N PHE A 67 17.20 -5.08 -21.90
CA PHE A 67 17.06 -3.78 -22.56
C PHE A 67 17.63 -3.85 -23.98
N SER A 68 17.30 -2.85 -24.81
CA SER A 68 17.83 -2.76 -26.18
C SER A 68 19.30 -2.33 -26.27
N CYS A 69 19.89 -1.90 -25.17
CA CYS A 69 21.30 -1.50 -25.07
C CYS A 69 21.96 -2.12 -23.82
N SER A 70 23.27 -1.91 -23.66
CA SER A 70 24.00 -2.54 -22.56
C SER A 70 23.64 -1.92 -21.20
N ASN A 71 23.72 -2.74 -20.15
CA ASN A 71 23.46 -2.27 -18.78
C ASN A 71 24.41 -1.12 -18.38
N SER A 72 25.68 -1.17 -18.80
CA SER A 72 26.67 -0.13 -18.52
C SER A 72 26.33 1.20 -19.18
N GLU A 73 25.82 1.18 -20.41
CA GLU A 73 25.35 2.39 -21.10
C GLU A 73 24.17 3.03 -20.36
N LEU A 74 23.16 2.23 -19.97
CA LEU A 74 22.00 2.71 -19.22
C LEU A 74 22.38 3.33 -17.88
N VAL A 75 23.25 2.65 -17.12
CA VAL A 75 23.76 3.16 -15.83
C VAL A 75 24.52 4.47 -16.05
N SER A 76 25.37 4.54 -17.07
CA SER A 76 26.12 5.74 -17.39
C SER A 76 25.19 6.92 -17.71
N GLN A 77 24.15 6.71 -18.52
CA GLN A 77 23.20 7.77 -18.86
C GLN A 77 22.40 8.25 -17.66
N LEU A 78 21.87 7.34 -16.83
CA LEU A 78 21.17 7.73 -15.61
C LEU A 78 22.08 8.49 -14.65
N HIS A 79 23.35 8.08 -14.56
CA HIS A 79 24.33 8.79 -13.75
C HIS A 79 24.61 10.20 -14.30
N GLN A 80 24.77 10.35 -15.61
CA GLN A 80 24.93 11.67 -16.25
C GLN A 80 23.71 12.56 -16.04
N ALA A 81 22.49 12.02 -16.18
CA ALA A 81 21.26 12.74 -15.87
C ALA A 81 21.26 13.22 -14.41
N CYS A 82 21.72 12.39 -13.47
CA CYS A 82 21.85 12.75 -12.06
C CYS A 82 22.94 13.81 -11.81
N LEU A 83 24.09 13.75 -12.49
CA LEU A 83 25.15 14.76 -12.35
C LEU A 83 24.67 16.12 -12.85
N ARG A 84 23.99 16.15 -14.02
CA ARG A 84 23.40 17.37 -14.56
C ARG A 84 22.31 17.94 -13.67
N ALA A 85 21.46 17.07 -13.12
CA ALA A 85 20.44 17.47 -12.18
C ALA A 85 21.03 18.12 -10.91
N ARG A 86 22.28 17.83 -10.53
CA ARG A 86 22.96 18.39 -9.35
C ARG A 86 23.91 19.54 -9.65
N ALA A 87 23.99 20.01 -10.90
CA ALA A 87 25.00 20.98 -11.33
C ALA A 87 24.97 22.29 -10.52
N ASP A 88 23.78 22.71 -10.08
CA ASP A 88 23.58 23.97 -9.35
C ASP A 88 23.55 23.80 -7.82
N GLY A 89 24.08 22.69 -7.29
CA GLY A 89 24.18 22.43 -5.85
C GLY A 89 22.92 21.85 -5.19
N GLY A 90 21.86 21.61 -5.96
CA GLY A 90 20.66 20.87 -5.53
C GLY A 90 20.13 19.98 -6.66
N PHE A 91 19.37 18.93 -6.33
CA PHE A 91 18.82 18.02 -7.33
C PHE A 91 17.61 18.61 -8.05
N SER A 92 17.72 18.94 -9.33
CA SER A 92 16.61 19.41 -10.17
C SER A 92 15.93 18.26 -10.89
N THR A 93 14.69 17.96 -10.49
CA THR A 93 13.88 16.91 -11.13
C THR A 93 13.51 17.24 -12.59
N ASP A 94 13.35 18.52 -12.92
CA ASP A 94 13.06 18.95 -14.29
C ASP A 94 14.22 18.67 -15.24
N VAL A 95 15.45 18.96 -14.79
CA VAL A 95 16.69 18.61 -15.50
C VAL A 95 16.85 17.10 -15.55
N PHE A 96 16.67 16.40 -14.42
CA PHE A 96 16.76 14.93 -14.41
C PHE A 96 15.81 14.30 -15.44
N PHE A 97 14.54 14.71 -15.48
CA PHE A 97 13.57 14.18 -16.43
C PHE A 97 13.86 14.58 -17.88
N GLU A 98 14.49 15.73 -18.12
CA GLU A 98 14.91 16.11 -19.48
C GLU A 98 15.91 15.10 -20.05
N TYR A 99 16.91 14.71 -19.26
CA TYR A 99 17.94 13.77 -19.68
C TYR A 99 17.48 12.31 -19.58
N PHE A 100 16.68 11.95 -18.57
CA PHE A 100 16.19 10.57 -18.43
C PHE A 100 15.06 10.24 -19.42
N CYS A 101 14.05 11.09 -19.53
CA CYS A 101 12.84 10.75 -20.28
C CYS A 101 12.94 11.02 -21.78
N ASN A 102 13.86 11.88 -22.23
CA ASN A 102 14.05 12.17 -23.65
C ASN A 102 15.25 11.45 -24.27
N ASP A 103 15.96 10.61 -23.50
CA ASP A 103 17.05 9.80 -24.04
C ASP A 103 16.50 8.67 -24.94
N PRO A 104 16.97 8.57 -26.19
CA PRO A 104 16.48 7.56 -27.14
C PRO A 104 16.80 6.11 -26.72
N LEU A 105 17.70 5.90 -25.76
CA LEU A 105 18.03 4.58 -25.21
C LEU A 105 16.92 4.03 -24.32
N PHE A 106 16.08 4.89 -23.74
CA PHE A 106 14.96 4.48 -22.90
C PHE A 106 13.65 4.53 -23.68
N LYS A 107 13.01 3.37 -23.84
CA LYS A 107 11.62 3.33 -24.29
C LYS A 107 10.69 3.75 -23.15
N VAL A 108 9.46 4.13 -23.47
CA VAL A 108 8.47 4.52 -22.44
C VAL A 108 8.23 3.36 -21.46
N GLU A 109 8.24 2.12 -21.95
CA GLU A 109 8.11 0.90 -21.15
C GLU A 109 9.28 0.73 -20.16
N ASP A 110 10.50 1.04 -20.58
CA ASP A 110 11.69 0.99 -19.71
C ASP A 110 11.66 2.08 -18.64
N ILE A 111 11.14 3.27 -18.99
CA ILE A 111 10.90 4.36 -18.03
C ILE A 111 9.87 3.93 -16.99
N ILE A 112 8.76 3.31 -17.41
CA ILE A 112 7.73 2.79 -16.51
C ILE A 112 8.34 1.75 -15.55
N ASP A 113 9.00 0.72 -16.10
CA ASP A 113 9.57 -0.37 -15.32
C ASP A 113 10.62 0.15 -14.32
N LEU A 114 11.48 1.09 -14.73
CA LEU A 114 12.50 1.66 -13.86
C LEU A 114 11.90 2.54 -12.76
N ILE A 115 10.93 3.42 -13.08
CA ILE A 115 10.22 4.24 -12.08
C ILE A 115 9.64 3.34 -11.00
N VAL A 116 8.98 2.26 -11.42
CA VAL A 116 8.28 1.34 -10.53
C VAL A 116 9.26 0.55 -9.69
N PHE A 117 10.32 0.03 -10.31
CA PHE A 117 11.30 -0.76 -9.61
C PHE A 117 12.03 0.07 -8.56
N LEU A 118 12.50 1.27 -8.92
CA LEU A 118 13.16 2.19 -7.99
C LEU A 118 12.23 2.62 -6.86
N GLN A 119 10.95 2.90 -7.16
CA GLN A 119 9.94 3.15 -6.12
C GLN A 119 9.92 2.02 -5.11
N GLN A 120 9.80 0.77 -5.57
CA GLN A 120 9.72 -0.36 -4.65
C GLN A 120 10.94 -0.46 -3.75
N THR A 121 12.14 -0.34 -4.31
CA THR A 121 13.39 -0.48 -3.54
C THR A 121 13.57 0.66 -2.54
N ALA A 122 13.09 1.87 -2.84
CA ALA A 122 13.35 3.07 -2.05
C ALA A 122 12.66 3.15 -0.70
N PHE A 123 11.71 2.26 -0.43
CA PHE A 123 10.97 2.19 0.83
C PHE A 123 11.38 0.97 1.65
N ASP A 124 12.71 0.77 1.75
CA ASP A 124 13.36 -0.31 2.51
C ASP A 124 12.99 -1.72 2.05
N ARG A 125 12.63 -1.88 0.77
CA ARG A 125 12.47 -3.21 0.17
C ARG A 125 13.80 -3.62 -0.46
N SER A 126 14.40 -4.67 0.06
CA SER A 126 15.55 -5.31 -0.57
C SER A 126 15.12 -5.95 -1.89
N PHE A 127 16.00 -5.92 -2.89
CA PHE A 127 15.73 -6.54 -4.18
C PHE A 127 15.44 -8.02 -4.03
N GLY A 128 14.27 -8.45 -4.48
CA GLY A 128 13.84 -9.84 -4.42
C GLY A 128 13.78 -10.38 -3.00
N VAL A 129 13.38 -9.57 -2.01
CA VAL A 129 13.15 -10.06 -0.63
C VAL A 129 11.83 -9.47 -0.12
N GLU A 130 11.03 -10.32 0.53
CA GLU A 130 9.79 -9.89 1.15
C GLU A 130 10.05 -8.99 2.38
N ARG A 131 9.15 -8.04 2.64
CA ARG A 131 9.23 -7.19 3.83
C ARG A 131 8.76 -7.95 5.08
N ASP A 132 9.72 -8.28 5.95
CA ASP A 132 9.48 -8.92 7.24
C ASP A 132 9.41 -7.93 8.43
N ARG A 133 10.01 -6.73 8.31
CA ARG A 133 10.08 -5.73 9.39
C ARG A 133 10.14 -4.28 8.90
N LEU A 134 9.76 -3.36 9.78
CA LEU A 134 10.04 -1.93 9.60
C LEU A 134 11.55 -1.70 9.81
N GLN A 135 12.16 -0.92 8.92
CA GLN A 135 13.55 -0.52 9.05
C GLN A 135 13.63 0.98 9.25
N THR A 136 14.51 1.39 10.15
CA THR A 136 14.89 2.78 10.32
C THR A 136 16.26 2.96 9.69
N LYS A 137 16.43 4.02 8.91
CA LYS A 137 17.70 4.33 8.22
C LYS A 137 18.25 5.67 8.69
N THR A 138 19.57 5.78 8.69
CA THR A 138 20.28 7.02 9.05
C THR A 138 19.83 8.23 8.23
N TRP A 139 19.53 8.03 6.94
CA TRP A 139 19.05 9.12 6.07
C TRP A 139 17.68 9.66 6.51
N MET A 140 16.80 8.84 7.09
CA MET A 140 15.48 9.29 7.56
C MET A 140 15.61 10.25 8.72
N GLU A 141 16.55 9.98 9.64
CA GLU A 141 16.86 10.86 10.76
C GLU A 141 17.51 12.17 10.27
N GLN A 142 18.45 12.07 9.33
CA GLN A 142 19.14 13.23 8.75
C GLN A 142 18.23 14.16 7.94
N HIS A 143 17.22 13.59 7.26
CA HIS A 143 16.35 14.31 6.34
C HIS A 143 14.88 14.35 6.78
N LYS A 144 14.59 14.22 8.07
CA LYS A 144 13.22 14.09 8.60
C LYS A 144 12.23 15.15 8.10
N GLU A 145 12.62 16.43 8.11
CA GLU A 145 11.77 17.55 7.70
C GLU A 145 11.48 17.46 6.20
N ARG A 146 12.55 17.26 5.41
CA ARG A 146 12.43 17.09 3.96
C ARG A 146 11.58 15.89 3.59
N PHE A 147 11.69 14.78 4.33
CA PHE A 147 10.87 13.60 4.10
C PHE A 147 9.38 13.88 4.39
N GLY A 148 9.06 14.56 5.49
CA GLY A 148 7.69 14.98 5.81
C GLY A 148 7.08 15.88 4.74
N ASP A 149 7.84 16.83 4.21
CA ASP A 149 7.43 17.70 3.11
C ASP A 149 7.12 16.90 1.84
N LEU A 150 8.01 15.97 1.47
CA LEU A 150 7.82 15.14 0.28
C LEU A 150 6.62 14.20 0.44
N ALA A 151 6.42 13.59 1.61
CA ALA A 151 5.25 12.76 1.90
C ALA A 151 3.94 13.57 1.82
N THR A 152 3.96 14.84 2.25
CA THR A 152 2.84 15.78 2.08
C THR A 152 2.60 16.12 0.61
N GLN A 153 3.65 16.43 -0.15
CA GLN A 153 3.57 16.73 -1.59
C GLN A 153 3.08 15.55 -2.42
N MET A 154 3.27 14.31 -1.94
CA MET A 154 2.70 13.11 -2.55
C MET A 154 1.25 12.83 -2.10
N GLY A 155 0.72 13.59 -1.13
CA GLY A 155 -0.63 13.42 -0.58
C GLY A 155 -0.79 12.14 0.26
N VAL A 156 0.31 11.64 0.81
CA VAL A 156 0.38 10.31 1.45
C VAL A 156 0.02 10.39 2.93
N ILE A 157 0.30 11.53 3.56
CA ILE A 157 0.02 11.78 4.97
C ILE A 157 -1.08 12.81 5.19
N THR A 158 -1.65 13.34 4.11
CA THR A 158 -2.70 14.35 4.14
C THR A 158 -4.06 13.70 4.40
N PRO A 159 -4.94 14.30 5.21
CA PRO A 159 -6.29 13.76 5.43
C PRO A 159 -7.02 13.47 4.13
N GLN A 160 -7.80 12.38 4.12
CA GLN A 160 -8.75 12.08 3.04
C GLN A 160 -10.15 12.07 3.64
N PRO A 161 -10.91 13.17 3.52
CA PRO A 161 -12.30 13.22 3.95
C PRO A 161 -13.19 12.47 2.94
N PRO A 162 -14.43 12.12 3.33
CA PRO A 162 -15.42 11.55 2.42
C PRO A 162 -15.68 12.44 1.19
N MET A 163 -15.73 11.85 0.00
CA MET A 163 -16.10 12.52 -1.24
C MET A 163 -17.62 12.65 -1.44
N LYS A 164 -18.41 11.90 -0.66
CA LYS A 164 -19.87 11.86 -0.75
C LYS A 164 -20.49 11.98 0.63
N SER A 165 -21.74 12.42 0.66
CA SER A 165 -22.54 12.50 1.88
C SER A 165 -23.23 11.18 2.24
N SER A 166 -23.25 10.18 1.33
CA SER A 166 -23.89 8.88 1.56
C SER A 166 -23.10 7.74 0.92
N TYR A 167 -23.07 6.60 1.61
CA TYR A 167 -22.42 5.34 1.24
C TYR A 167 -23.36 4.17 1.55
N CYS A 168 -23.31 3.11 0.74
CA CYS A 168 -24.11 1.90 0.98
C CYS A 168 -23.54 1.03 2.11
N GLY A 169 -22.30 1.27 2.52
CA GLY A 169 -21.68 0.62 3.66
C GLY A 169 -20.30 1.22 3.95
N THR A 170 -19.85 1.00 5.17
CA THR A 170 -18.56 1.50 5.68
C THR A 170 -17.84 0.39 6.41
N ALA A 171 -16.57 0.09 6.11
CA ALA A 171 -15.76 -0.78 6.97
C ALA A 171 -14.76 0.02 7.80
N ILE A 172 -14.71 -0.26 9.09
CA ILE A 172 -13.65 0.23 9.98
C ILE A 172 -12.53 -0.80 10.01
N MET A 173 -11.40 -0.47 9.38
CA MET A 173 -10.31 -1.42 9.19
C MET A 173 -9.46 -1.61 10.45
N GLY A 174 -8.83 -2.78 10.55
CA GLY A 174 -7.75 -3.05 11.50
C GLY A 174 -8.21 -3.18 12.95
N ALA A 175 -9.25 -3.99 13.17
CA ALA A 175 -9.86 -4.39 14.43
C ALA A 175 -8.91 -4.85 15.57
N SER A 176 -7.61 -4.99 15.32
CA SER A 176 -6.64 -5.70 16.17
C SER A 176 -5.75 -4.78 17.02
N SER A 177 -6.19 -3.54 17.31
CA SER A 177 -5.27 -2.52 17.81
C SER A 177 -5.97 -1.38 18.56
N PRO A 178 -5.27 -0.66 19.47
CA PRO A 178 -5.70 0.66 19.97
C PRO A 178 -6.10 1.64 18.85
N ARG A 179 -5.61 1.43 17.61
CA ARG A 179 -5.99 2.22 16.43
C ARG A 179 -7.45 2.07 16.01
N VAL A 180 -8.18 1.08 16.51
CA VAL A 180 -9.62 0.95 16.24
C VAL A 180 -10.39 2.07 16.90
N GLU A 181 -10.04 2.42 18.14
CA GLU A 181 -10.68 3.50 18.88
C GLU A 181 -10.51 4.83 18.13
N SER A 182 -9.28 5.18 17.73
CA SER A 182 -9.02 6.41 16.96
C SER A 182 -9.75 6.46 15.62
N ARG A 183 -9.94 5.31 14.97
CA ARG A 183 -10.71 5.19 13.72
C ARG A 183 -12.20 5.35 13.95
N ILE A 184 -12.75 4.77 15.02
CA ILE A 184 -14.16 4.95 15.38
C ILE A 184 -14.42 6.40 15.79
N GLU A 185 -13.54 7.01 16.57
CA GLU A 185 -13.63 8.43 16.95
C GLU A 185 -13.67 9.31 15.71
N TYR A 186 -12.73 9.11 14.79
CA TYR A 186 -12.72 9.83 13.52
C TYR A 186 -14.00 9.58 12.71
N PHE A 187 -14.43 8.32 12.59
CA PHE A 187 -15.68 7.96 11.91
C PHE A 187 -16.90 8.67 12.51
N ASN A 188 -16.96 8.84 13.83
CA ASN A 188 -18.06 9.54 14.49
C ASN A 188 -18.04 11.06 14.30
N GLN A 189 -16.91 11.64 13.92
CA GLN A 189 -16.80 13.05 13.56
C GLN A 189 -17.30 13.32 12.12
N LEU A 190 -17.44 12.27 11.29
CA LEU A 190 -17.89 12.42 9.91
C LEU A 190 -19.39 12.65 9.85
N ALA A 191 -19.79 13.76 9.22
CA ALA A 191 -21.20 14.05 8.92
C ALA A 191 -21.65 13.38 7.62
N VAL A 192 -21.63 12.05 7.58
CA VAL A 192 -22.03 11.24 6.41
C VAL A 192 -23.01 10.14 6.78
N ASP A 193 -23.93 9.84 5.87
CA ASP A 193 -24.72 8.63 5.91
C ASP A 193 -23.83 7.44 5.51
N SER A 194 -23.41 6.66 6.51
CA SER A 194 -22.39 5.62 6.35
C SER A 194 -22.95 4.29 5.84
N GLY A 195 -24.28 4.17 5.72
CA GLY A 195 -24.94 2.87 5.57
C GLY A 195 -24.59 1.92 6.71
N LEU A 196 -24.57 0.62 6.41
CA LEU A 196 -24.20 -0.43 7.36
C LEU A 196 -22.71 -0.34 7.72
N VAL A 197 -22.41 -0.28 9.01
CA VAL A 197 -21.04 -0.23 9.54
C VAL A 197 -20.53 -1.65 9.74
N TRP A 198 -19.58 -2.02 8.90
CA TRP A 198 -18.85 -3.26 8.95
C TRP A 198 -17.63 -3.10 9.85
N ALA A 199 -17.42 -4.08 10.70
CA ALA A 199 -16.09 -4.27 11.28
C ALA A 199 -15.58 -5.65 10.96
N LEU A 200 -14.31 -5.66 10.56
CA LEU A 200 -13.61 -6.85 10.15
C LEU A 200 -12.81 -7.35 11.32
N SER A 201 -13.28 -8.40 11.98
CA SER A 201 -12.56 -9.05 13.07
C SER A 201 -12.13 -10.45 12.65
N GLY A 202 -11.18 -11.01 13.38
CA GLY A 202 -10.94 -12.44 13.38
C GLY A 202 -11.14 -12.99 14.78
N ASN A 203 -11.52 -14.25 14.90
CA ASN A 203 -11.65 -14.93 16.19
C ASN A 203 -10.29 -15.26 16.88
N ARG A 204 -9.27 -14.39 16.74
CA ARG A 204 -8.01 -14.53 17.48
C ARG A 204 -8.20 -14.03 18.91
N GLU A 205 -7.44 -14.60 19.84
CA GLU A 205 -7.34 -14.04 21.19
C GLU A 205 -6.54 -12.73 21.19
N LEU A 206 -6.89 -11.85 22.12
CA LEU A 206 -6.15 -10.63 22.39
C LEU A 206 -4.83 -10.93 23.10
N SER A 207 -3.78 -10.16 22.81
CA SER A 207 -2.45 -10.40 23.36
C SER A 207 -1.72 -9.12 23.74
N LYS A 208 -0.97 -9.18 24.84
CA LYS A 208 -0.12 -8.07 25.27
C LYS A 208 0.93 -7.74 24.20
N GLY A 209 1.20 -6.45 24.03
CA GLY A 209 2.13 -5.92 23.03
C GLY A 209 1.54 -5.75 21.62
N LEU A 210 0.36 -6.30 21.33
CA LEU A 210 -0.43 -5.95 20.15
C LEU A 210 -1.67 -5.12 20.51
N ASP A 211 -2.33 -5.52 21.60
CA ASP A 211 -3.57 -4.94 22.08
C ASP A 211 -3.30 -4.13 23.37
N SER A 212 -4.14 -3.13 23.66
CA SER A 212 -4.04 -2.35 24.90
C SER A 212 -4.53 -3.18 26.08
N GLU A 213 -3.70 -3.38 27.11
CA GLU A 213 -4.08 -4.12 28.32
C GLU A 213 -5.34 -3.53 28.97
N GLU A 214 -5.44 -2.20 29.04
CA GLU A 214 -6.63 -1.52 29.57
C GLU A 214 -7.89 -1.84 28.75
N LEU A 215 -7.78 -1.88 27.42
CA LEU A 215 -8.89 -2.24 26.55
C LEU A 215 -9.26 -3.72 26.72
N MET A 216 -8.25 -4.60 26.79
CA MET A 216 -8.42 -6.03 26.99
C MET A 216 -9.19 -6.33 28.28
N GLU A 217 -8.85 -5.65 29.38
CA GLU A 217 -9.55 -5.78 30.67
C GLU A 217 -10.99 -5.28 30.61
N LYS A 218 -11.24 -4.12 29.98
CA LYS A 218 -12.60 -3.61 29.77
C LYS A 218 -13.47 -4.57 28.95
N VAL A 219 -12.90 -5.22 27.93
CA VAL A 219 -13.61 -6.22 27.12
C VAL A 219 -13.87 -7.48 27.92
N ALA A 220 -12.92 -7.95 28.74
CA ALA A 220 -13.15 -9.09 29.64
C ALA A 220 -14.31 -8.82 30.60
N GLU A 221 -14.29 -7.66 31.27
CA GLU A 221 -15.35 -7.25 32.18
C GLU A 221 -16.72 -7.17 31.48
N ALA A 222 -16.78 -6.48 30.33
CA ALA A 222 -18.02 -6.33 29.55
C ALA A 222 -18.58 -7.67 29.04
N THR A 223 -17.72 -8.66 28.85
CA THR A 223 -18.11 -9.99 28.37
C THR A 223 -18.30 -11.01 29.50
N GLY A 224 -18.24 -10.57 30.76
CA GLY A 224 -18.40 -11.43 31.94
C GLY A 224 -17.28 -12.45 32.13
N ARG A 225 -16.10 -12.21 31.52
CA ARG A 225 -14.92 -13.07 31.60
C ARG A 225 -13.94 -12.54 32.64
N LYS A 226 -13.23 -13.46 33.30
CA LYS A 226 -12.09 -13.09 34.14
C LYS A 226 -10.90 -12.77 33.27
N ALA A 227 -10.17 -11.69 33.59
CA ALA A 227 -8.94 -11.36 32.91
C ALA A 227 -7.81 -12.31 33.35
N VAL A 228 -7.72 -13.47 32.69
CA VAL A 228 -6.68 -14.48 32.94
C VAL A 228 -5.70 -14.46 31.77
N TYR A 229 -4.44 -14.14 32.06
CA TYR A 229 -3.38 -14.13 31.05
C TYR A 229 -2.69 -15.49 30.99
N VAL A 230 -2.52 -16.02 29.78
CA VAL A 230 -1.88 -17.30 29.49
C VAL A 230 -0.74 -17.08 28.52
N GLU A 231 0.47 -17.53 28.88
CA GLU A 231 1.59 -17.54 27.96
C GLU A 231 1.40 -18.61 26.88
N LYS A 232 1.50 -18.22 25.61
CA LYS A 232 1.52 -19.14 24.47
C LYS A 232 2.75 -18.87 23.59
N GLY A 233 3.25 -19.91 22.92
CA GLY A 233 4.42 -19.85 22.03
C GLY A 233 5.70 -20.44 22.61
N SER A 234 6.80 -20.41 21.84
CA SER A 234 8.11 -20.95 22.23
C SER A 234 9.24 -19.95 21.92
N GLY A 235 10.30 -19.98 22.73
CA GLY A 235 11.47 -19.10 22.57
C GLY A 235 11.14 -17.61 22.61
N ALA A 236 11.71 -16.83 21.69
CA ALA A 236 11.49 -15.39 21.57
C ALA A 236 10.08 -14.98 21.07
N ALA A 237 9.24 -15.96 20.70
CA ALA A 237 7.88 -15.74 20.23
C ALA A 237 6.81 -15.93 21.33
N ARG A 238 7.21 -16.13 22.60
CA ARG A 238 6.26 -16.19 23.72
C ARG A 238 5.50 -14.87 23.88
N ARG A 239 4.18 -14.96 24.06
CA ARG A 239 3.30 -13.81 24.34
C ARG A 239 2.24 -14.18 25.36
N GLU A 240 1.82 -13.20 26.14
CA GLU A 240 0.70 -13.32 27.06
C GLU A 240 -0.61 -13.01 26.33
N PHE A 241 -1.51 -13.98 26.30
CA PHE A 241 -2.85 -13.87 25.70
C PHE A 241 -3.90 -13.79 26.79
N LEU A 242 -4.99 -13.08 26.52
CA LEU A 242 -6.14 -13.05 27.40
C LEU A 242 -7.07 -14.22 27.06
N ASP A 243 -7.18 -15.16 27.99
CA ASP A 243 -7.84 -16.45 27.74
C ASP A 243 -9.31 -16.28 27.35
N GLY A 244 -9.64 -16.74 26.13
CA GLY A 244 -10.99 -16.70 25.60
C GLY A 244 -11.58 -15.31 25.33
N VAL A 245 -10.80 -14.22 25.39
CA VAL A 245 -11.23 -12.89 24.94
C VAL A 245 -10.67 -12.64 23.55
N THR A 246 -11.55 -12.42 22.57
CA THR A 246 -11.17 -12.34 21.15
C THR A 246 -11.30 -10.96 20.54
N GLU A 247 -10.66 -10.74 19.40
CA GLU A 247 -10.77 -9.50 18.63
C GLU A 247 -12.21 -9.21 18.20
N THR A 248 -13.01 -10.23 17.84
CA THR A 248 -14.45 -10.08 17.58
C THR A 248 -15.20 -9.52 18.80
N MET A 249 -14.88 -9.98 20.01
CA MET A 249 -15.51 -9.47 21.25
C MET A 249 -15.13 -8.01 21.52
N MET A 250 -13.85 -7.66 21.30
CA MET A 250 -13.36 -6.29 21.45
C MET A 250 -14.03 -5.32 20.47
N VAL A 251 -14.13 -5.71 19.21
CA VAL A 251 -14.77 -4.91 18.17
C VAL A 251 -16.25 -4.69 18.47
N ASN A 252 -16.98 -5.75 18.85
CA ASN A 252 -18.38 -5.63 19.25
C ASN A 252 -18.54 -4.64 20.41
N TYR A 253 -17.73 -4.80 21.46
CA TYR A 253 -17.72 -3.88 22.60
C TYR A 253 -17.49 -2.42 22.18
N LEU A 254 -16.48 -2.17 21.35
CA LEU A 254 -16.15 -0.81 20.91
C LEU A 254 -17.25 -0.20 20.04
N LEU A 255 -17.81 -0.96 19.08
CA LEU A 255 -18.87 -0.46 18.21
C LEU A 255 -20.17 -0.20 18.98
N GLU A 256 -20.58 -1.10 19.87
CA GLU A 256 -21.77 -0.89 20.71
C GLU A 256 -21.61 0.36 21.58
N LYS A 257 -20.43 0.55 22.17
CA LYS A 257 -20.16 1.67 23.07
C LYS A 257 -20.02 3.00 22.32
N MET A 258 -19.32 3.01 21.18
CA MET A 258 -18.88 4.23 20.51
C MET A 258 -19.72 4.57 19.27
N CYS A 259 -20.37 3.60 18.61
CA CYS A 259 -21.19 3.80 17.40
C CYS A 259 -22.70 3.72 17.71
N GLN A 260 -23.14 4.21 18.87
CA GLN A 260 -24.54 4.12 19.32
C GLN A 260 -25.51 4.69 18.28
N GLY A 261 -26.57 3.91 17.98
CA GLY A 261 -27.61 4.29 17.01
C GLY A 261 -27.27 4.04 15.54
N LYS A 262 -26.07 3.51 15.23
CA LYS A 262 -25.71 3.09 13.86
C LYS A 262 -26.03 1.62 13.64
N ALA A 263 -26.45 1.26 12.42
CA ALA A 263 -26.58 -0.14 12.04
C ALA A 263 -25.18 -0.76 11.92
N ILE A 264 -24.91 -1.81 12.71
CA ILE A 264 -23.61 -2.47 12.79
C ILE A 264 -23.74 -3.91 12.30
N ALA A 265 -22.76 -4.35 11.51
CA ALA A 265 -22.56 -5.75 11.16
C ALA A 265 -21.09 -6.11 11.41
N VAL A 266 -20.85 -7.19 12.15
CA VAL A 266 -19.49 -7.70 12.38
C VAL A 266 -19.29 -8.94 11.53
N VAL A 267 -18.23 -8.92 10.73
CA VAL A 267 -17.83 -10.04 9.87
C VAL A 267 -16.62 -10.69 10.53
N ASP A 268 -16.83 -11.91 11.01
CA ASP A 268 -15.75 -12.75 11.54
C ASP A 268 -15.19 -13.60 10.39
N SER A 269 -14.14 -13.09 9.76
CA SER A 269 -13.51 -13.74 8.63
C SER A 269 -12.71 -14.95 9.08
N ALA A 270 -12.93 -16.10 8.44
CA ALA A 270 -12.15 -17.30 8.69
C ALA A 270 -10.65 -17.06 8.41
N VAL A 271 -9.80 -17.61 9.28
CA VAL A 271 -8.35 -17.57 9.09
C VAL A 271 -7.96 -18.69 8.11
N GLN A 272 -7.27 -18.32 7.03
CA GLN A 272 -6.75 -19.29 6.06
C GLN A 272 -5.66 -20.17 6.69
N GLU A 273 -5.51 -21.41 6.19
CA GLU A 273 -4.49 -22.34 6.65
C GLU A 273 -3.08 -21.72 6.53
N GLY A 274 -2.27 -21.84 7.59
CA GLY A 274 -0.92 -21.24 7.64
C GLY A 274 -0.89 -19.74 7.98
N HIS A 275 -2.04 -19.09 8.15
CA HIS A 275 -2.13 -17.72 8.65
C HIS A 275 -2.55 -17.67 10.12
N TRP A 276 -2.14 -16.60 10.80
CA TRP A 276 -2.56 -16.33 12.19
C TRP A 276 -3.80 -15.42 12.26
N ARG A 277 -4.21 -14.82 11.13
CA ARG A 277 -5.36 -13.91 11.00
C ARG A 277 -5.89 -13.87 9.57
N ALA A 278 -7.15 -13.47 9.40
CA ALA A 278 -7.70 -13.17 8.08
C ALA A 278 -6.92 -12.01 7.41
N THR A 279 -6.84 -12.07 6.09
CA THR A 279 -6.21 -11.01 5.28
C THR A 279 -7.24 -9.94 4.92
N THR A 280 -6.79 -8.72 4.63
CA THR A 280 -7.66 -7.65 4.13
C THR A 280 -8.44 -8.08 2.88
N ASP A 281 -7.81 -8.87 2.00
CA ASP A 281 -8.45 -9.42 0.81
C ASP A 281 -9.57 -10.41 1.15
N GLN A 282 -9.33 -11.34 2.07
CA GLN A 282 -10.34 -12.30 2.52
C GLN A 282 -11.55 -11.58 3.12
N SER A 283 -11.29 -10.66 4.04
CA SER A 283 -12.36 -9.89 4.68
C SER A 283 -13.14 -9.01 3.72
N ALA A 284 -12.48 -8.46 2.70
CA ALA A 284 -13.16 -7.73 1.63
C ALA A 284 -14.07 -8.63 0.79
N ARG A 285 -13.65 -9.88 0.52
CA ARG A 285 -14.50 -10.88 -0.16
C ARG A 285 -15.73 -11.22 0.67
N ASP A 286 -15.56 -11.46 1.97
CA ASP A 286 -16.68 -11.79 2.85
C ASP A 286 -17.70 -10.64 2.90
N ILE A 287 -17.23 -9.38 2.99
CA ILE A 287 -18.11 -8.20 2.93
C ILE A 287 -18.87 -8.15 1.60
N VAL A 288 -18.18 -8.23 0.46
CA VAL A 288 -18.83 -8.00 -0.84
C VAL A 288 -19.82 -9.13 -1.17
N GLU A 289 -19.56 -10.36 -0.74
CA GLU A 289 -20.52 -11.45 -0.89
C GLU A 289 -21.84 -11.13 -0.16
N ILE A 290 -21.77 -10.65 1.08
CA ILE A 290 -22.97 -10.24 1.84
C ILE A 290 -23.66 -9.05 1.17
N MET A 291 -22.89 -8.05 0.73
CA MET A 291 -23.44 -6.89 0.03
C MET A 291 -24.15 -7.28 -1.26
N ILE A 292 -23.59 -8.20 -2.05
CA ILE A 292 -24.24 -8.71 -3.27
C ILE A 292 -25.57 -9.39 -2.94
N GLN A 293 -25.64 -10.18 -1.86
CA GLN A 293 -26.91 -10.78 -1.44
C GLN A 293 -27.94 -9.72 -1.04
N LYS A 294 -27.51 -8.69 -0.30
CA LYS A 294 -28.38 -7.56 0.06
C LYS A 294 -28.86 -6.79 -1.17
N ILE A 295 -28.01 -6.61 -2.18
CA ILE A 295 -28.40 -6.01 -3.46
C ILE A 295 -29.46 -6.86 -4.17
N LYS A 296 -29.25 -8.18 -4.24
CA LYS A 296 -30.22 -9.12 -4.84
C LYS A 296 -31.56 -9.11 -4.11
N ASN A 297 -31.55 -8.89 -2.79
CA ASN A 297 -32.74 -8.76 -1.96
C ASN A 297 -33.36 -7.34 -1.95
N ALA A 298 -32.81 -6.39 -2.72
CA ALA A 298 -33.22 -4.98 -2.71
C ALA A 298 -33.08 -4.28 -1.34
N GLU A 299 -32.19 -4.76 -0.48
CA GLU A 299 -31.86 -4.17 0.83
C GLU A 299 -30.79 -3.08 0.73
N LEU A 300 -30.05 -3.02 -0.38
CA LEU A 300 -29.07 -1.96 -0.66
C LEU A 300 -29.45 -1.22 -1.94
N LEU A 301 -29.57 0.10 -1.83
CA LEU A 301 -29.85 0.99 -2.94
C LEU A 301 -28.55 1.51 -3.56
N PRO A 302 -28.47 1.60 -4.90
CA PRO A 302 -27.32 2.18 -5.56
C PRO A 302 -27.35 3.72 -5.46
N ASP A 303 -26.17 4.34 -5.49
CA ASP A 303 -26.00 5.81 -5.56
C ASP A 303 -26.49 6.36 -6.92
N THR A 304 -26.10 5.68 -7.99
CA THR A 304 -26.58 5.91 -9.36
C THR A 304 -26.76 4.57 -10.05
N GLN A 305 -27.45 4.50 -11.19
CA GLN A 305 -27.86 3.24 -11.83
C GLN A 305 -26.74 2.17 -11.85
N GLY A 306 -26.85 1.16 -10.98
CA GLY A 306 -25.89 0.05 -10.85
C GLY A 306 -24.60 0.33 -10.05
N VAL A 307 -24.40 1.55 -9.53
CA VAL A 307 -23.17 1.98 -8.84
C VAL A 307 -23.40 2.08 -7.34
N TYR A 308 -22.58 1.37 -6.57
CA TYR A 308 -22.61 1.31 -5.10
C TYR A 308 -21.31 1.88 -4.52
N ARG A 309 -21.41 2.74 -3.51
CA ARG A 309 -20.24 3.37 -2.88
C ARG A 309 -19.96 2.80 -1.51
N PHE A 310 -18.73 2.35 -1.30
CA PHE A 310 -18.29 1.75 -0.04
C PHE A 310 -17.15 2.57 0.56
N MET A 311 -17.23 2.86 1.85
CA MET A 311 -16.21 3.64 2.55
C MET A 311 -15.32 2.73 3.40
N ILE A 312 -14.02 3.00 3.42
CA ILE A 312 -13.03 2.33 4.25
C ILE A 312 -12.43 3.35 5.21
N ILE A 313 -12.62 3.17 6.52
CA ILE A 313 -12.02 4.02 7.54
C ILE A 313 -10.68 3.44 7.97
N ALA A 314 -9.59 4.17 7.68
CA ALA A 314 -8.24 3.86 8.14
C ALA A 314 -7.36 5.12 8.19
N GLU A 315 -6.31 5.13 9.01
CA GLU A 315 -5.39 6.28 9.08
C GLU A 315 -4.54 6.37 7.80
N GLN A 316 -4.14 7.58 7.41
CA GLN A 316 -3.14 7.74 6.37
C GLN A 316 -1.78 7.23 6.81
N PRO A 317 -0.97 6.62 5.93
CA PRO A 317 -1.21 6.34 4.50
C PRO A 317 -1.98 5.03 4.17
N HIS A 318 -2.54 4.34 5.17
CA HIS A 318 -3.11 2.99 4.99
C HIS A 318 -4.40 2.99 4.17
N SER A 319 -5.25 3.99 4.34
CA SER A 319 -6.59 4.06 3.74
C SER A 319 -6.56 3.91 2.22
N GLY A 320 -5.67 4.62 1.52
CA GLY A 320 -5.53 4.52 0.07
C GLY A 320 -5.10 3.13 -0.39
N ARG A 321 -4.23 2.46 0.38
CA ARG A 321 -3.78 1.08 0.08
C ARG A 321 -4.91 0.08 0.31
N MET A 322 -5.60 0.19 1.44
CA MET A 322 -6.70 -0.69 1.81
C MET A 322 -7.88 -0.54 0.84
N ALA A 323 -8.24 0.68 0.46
CA ALA A 323 -9.31 0.94 -0.52
C ALA A 323 -9.04 0.25 -1.85
N ARG A 324 -7.79 0.27 -2.35
CA ARG A 324 -7.40 -0.44 -3.59
C ARG A 324 -7.48 -1.96 -3.44
N GLN A 325 -7.01 -2.49 -2.32
CA GLN A 325 -7.12 -3.93 -2.05
C GLN A 325 -8.58 -4.38 -2.01
N VAL A 326 -9.43 -3.65 -1.29
CA VAL A 326 -10.87 -3.93 -1.20
C VAL A 326 -11.55 -3.76 -2.56
N GLN A 327 -11.24 -2.70 -3.32
CA GLN A 327 -11.78 -2.48 -4.67
C GLN A 327 -11.50 -3.67 -5.59
N ARG A 328 -10.28 -4.21 -5.57
CA ARG A 328 -9.93 -5.38 -6.38
C ARG A 328 -10.67 -6.64 -5.93
N ALA A 329 -10.77 -6.88 -4.63
CA ALA A 329 -11.54 -8.00 -4.10
C ALA A 329 -13.01 -7.91 -4.54
N PHE A 330 -13.61 -6.71 -4.46
CA PHE A 330 -14.97 -6.45 -4.90
C PHE A 330 -15.13 -6.70 -6.41
N ASN A 331 -14.23 -6.18 -7.23
CA ASN A 331 -14.25 -6.40 -8.69
C ASN A 331 -14.11 -7.88 -9.06
N THR A 332 -13.20 -8.58 -8.38
CA THR A 332 -12.95 -10.02 -8.61
C THR A 332 -14.18 -10.84 -8.29
N GLU A 333 -14.85 -10.52 -7.18
CA GLU A 333 -16.03 -11.24 -6.73
C GLU A 333 -17.25 -10.96 -7.62
N LEU A 334 -17.44 -9.70 -8.06
CA LEU A 334 -18.45 -9.37 -9.06
C LEU A 334 -18.23 -10.12 -10.38
N GLN A 335 -16.98 -10.21 -10.84
CA GLN A 335 -16.64 -10.97 -12.04
C GLN A 335 -16.92 -12.46 -11.85
N ARG A 336 -16.55 -13.04 -10.71
CA ARG A 336 -16.80 -14.45 -10.37
C ARG A 336 -18.29 -14.79 -10.41
N GLN A 337 -19.15 -13.87 -9.95
CA GLN A 337 -20.60 -14.04 -9.97
C GLN A 337 -21.28 -13.60 -11.28
N GLY A 338 -20.53 -13.12 -12.27
CA GLY A 338 -21.08 -12.64 -13.55
C GLY A 338 -21.90 -11.35 -13.43
N LEU A 339 -21.62 -10.51 -12.43
CA LEU A 339 -22.36 -9.29 -12.11
C LEU A 339 -21.64 -7.99 -12.51
N SER A 340 -20.40 -8.07 -13.01
CA SER A 340 -19.58 -6.91 -13.33
C SER A 340 -20.14 -5.99 -14.42
N SER A 341 -21.12 -6.45 -15.21
CA SER A 341 -21.80 -5.65 -16.23
C SER A 341 -23.01 -4.87 -15.71
N THR A 342 -23.53 -5.20 -14.54
CA THR A 342 -24.76 -4.62 -13.97
C THR A 342 -24.53 -3.93 -12.63
N ILE A 343 -23.51 -4.36 -11.89
CA ILE A 343 -23.13 -3.82 -10.59
C ILE A 343 -21.68 -3.35 -10.66
N SER A 344 -21.44 -2.16 -10.14
CA SER A 344 -20.12 -1.59 -9.93
C SER A 344 -20.01 -1.06 -8.52
N PHE A 345 -18.89 -1.36 -7.85
CA PHE A 345 -18.55 -0.75 -6.59
C PHE A 345 -17.48 0.33 -6.78
N ILE A 346 -17.61 1.43 -6.06
CA ILE A 346 -16.56 2.43 -5.86
C ILE A 346 -16.18 2.41 -4.39
N VAL A 347 -14.96 1.96 -4.11
CA VAL A 347 -14.41 1.88 -2.76
C VAL A 347 -13.53 3.10 -2.49
N GLU A 348 -13.83 3.79 -1.41
CA GLU A 348 -13.14 5.01 -1.01
C GLU A 348 -12.37 4.81 0.30
N GLY A 349 -11.10 5.22 0.32
CA GLY A 349 -10.30 5.28 1.53
C GLY A 349 -10.45 6.63 2.23
N VAL A 350 -10.96 6.63 3.45
CA VAL A 350 -11.22 7.82 4.25
C VAL A 350 -10.44 7.71 5.55
N GLY A 351 -9.80 8.80 5.96
CA GLY A 351 -8.84 8.72 7.06
C GLY A 351 -8.27 10.05 7.54
N PRO A 352 -7.95 10.15 8.84
CA PRO A 352 -7.20 11.28 9.35
C PRO A 352 -5.80 11.28 8.75
N GLY A 353 -5.29 12.48 8.49
CA GLY A 353 -3.88 12.68 8.13
C GLY A 353 -2.97 12.52 9.33
N ILE A 354 -1.67 12.45 9.07
CA ILE A 354 -0.65 12.49 10.11
C ILE A 354 -0.32 13.96 10.38
N GLN A 355 -0.49 14.38 11.63
CA GLN A 355 -0.15 15.72 12.06
C GLN A 355 1.35 15.99 11.86
N PRO A 356 1.77 17.15 11.33
CA PRO A 356 3.17 17.47 11.12
C PRO A 356 4.04 17.31 12.37
N SER A 357 3.49 17.60 13.55
CA SER A 357 4.18 17.41 14.84
C SER A 357 4.60 15.96 15.10
N LYS A 358 3.83 14.98 14.62
CA LYS A 358 4.13 13.54 14.75
C LYS A 358 5.23 13.08 13.79
N LEU A 359 5.57 13.85 12.75
CA LEU A 359 6.64 13.53 11.80
C LEU A 359 8.05 13.75 12.39
N ASN A 360 8.13 14.24 13.63
CA ASN A 360 9.39 14.24 14.37
C ASN A 360 9.72 12.88 15.02
N ASP A 361 8.74 11.98 15.12
CA ASP A 361 8.94 10.63 15.64
C ASP A 361 9.45 9.70 14.53
N LEU A 362 10.64 9.17 14.73
CA LEU A 362 11.30 8.28 13.78
C LEU A 362 10.51 6.98 13.53
N ALA A 363 9.77 6.48 14.52
CA ALA A 363 8.90 5.31 14.33
C ALA A 363 7.73 5.63 13.39
N VAL A 364 7.16 6.83 13.50
CA VAL A 364 6.12 7.33 12.58
C VAL A 364 6.70 7.49 11.17
N LEU A 365 7.90 8.06 11.03
CA LEU A 365 8.54 8.20 9.72
C LEU A 365 8.82 6.86 9.05
N SER A 366 9.39 5.89 9.78
CA SER A 366 9.61 4.54 9.28
C SER A 366 8.30 3.88 8.85
N GLN A 367 7.22 4.11 9.61
CA GLN A 367 5.89 3.62 9.25
C GLN A 367 5.36 4.28 7.95
N VAL A 368 5.47 5.60 7.82
CA VAL A 368 5.05 6.34 6.61
C VAL A 368 5.83 5.87 5.40
N SER A 369 7.16 5.78 5.50
CA SER A 369 8.04 5.31 4.43
C SER A 369 7.61 3.91 3.97
N SER A 370 7.45 2.99 4.92
CA SER A 370 7.15 1.60 4.59
C SER A 370 5.78 1.42 3.94
N GLU A 371 4.76 2.14 4.41
CA GLU A 371 3.42 2.10 3.82
C GLU A 371 3.34 2.86 2.50
N LEU A 372 4.13 3.91 2.31
CA LEU A 372 4.24 4.59 1.03
C LEU A 372 4.75 3.63 -0.05
N GLY A 373 5.77 2.82 0.25
CA GLY A 373 6.23 1.78 -0.68
C GLY A 373 5.16 0.73 -0.99
N ALA A 374 4.37 0.35 0.01
CA ALA A 374 3.25 -0.55 -0.18
C ALA A 374 2.13 0.07 -1.04
N LEU A 375 1.77 1.33 -0.79
CA LEU A 375 0.79 2.06 -1.60
C LEU A 375 1.25 2.22 -3.05
N MET A 376 2.52 2.54 -3.28
CA MET A 376 3.09 2.63 -4.64
C MET A 376 3.07 1.28 -5.35
N ALA A 377 3.31 0.18 -4.64
CA ALA A 377 3.18 -1.18 -5.20
C ALA A 377 1.75 -1.44 -5.69
N GLU A 378 0.75 -1.07 -4.88
CA GLU A 378 -0.64 -1.26 -5.25
C GLU A 378 -1.06 -0.38 -6.43
N ARG A 379 -0.63 0.89 -6.46
CA ARG A 379 -0.87 1.78 -7.61
C ARG A 379 -0.27 1.22 -8.89
N TYR A 380 0.96 0.71 -8.83
CA TYR A 380 1.57 0.08 -9.98
C TYR A 380 0.81 -1.17 -10.44
N ARG A 381 0.40 -2.02 -9.50
CA ARG A 381 -0.38 -3.23 -9.82
C ARG A 381 -1.64 -2.90 -10.60
N ASP A 382 -2.40 -1.92 -10.10
CA ASP A 382 -3.66 -1.48 -10.71
C ASP A 382 -3.40 -0.91 -12.12
N ALA A 383 -2.41 -0.02 -12.23
CA ALA A 383 -2.01 0.59 -13.49
C ALA A 383 -1.60 -0.46 -14.52
N ARG A 384 -0.79 -1.45 -14.13
CA ARG A 384 -0.30 -2.48 -15.06
C ARG A 384 -1.44 -3.35 -15.62
N LEU A 385 -2.39 -3.78 -14.78
CA LEU A 385 -3.54 -4.57 -15.24
C LEU A 385 -4.34 -3.78 -16.29
N SER A 386 -4.65 -2.53 -15.97
CA SER A 386 -5.33 -1.63 -16.90
C SER A 386 -4.52 -1.36 -18.18
N LEU A 387 -3.20 -1.26 -18.08
CA LEU A 387 -2.31 -1.03 -19.21
C LEU A 387 -2.31 -2.15 -20.22
N MET A 388 -2.20 -3.40 -19.75
CA MET A 388 -2.22 -4.57 -20.62
C MET A 388 -3.57 -4.78 -21.28
N GLU A 389 -4.66 -4.53 -20.55
CA GLU A 389 -6.02 -4.62 -21.10
C GLU A 389 -6.27 -3.58 -22.20
N ASN A 390 -5.80 -2.34 -21.99
CA ASN A 390 -6.04 -1.23 -22.92
C ASN A 390 -4.99 -1.09 -24.05
N ASN A 391 -3.84 -1.74 -23.92
CA ASN A 391 -2.72 -1.64 -24.88
C ASN A 391 -2.09 -3.02 -25.12
N PRO A 392 -2.74 -3.94 -25.87
CA PRO A 392 -2.26 -5.31 -26.05
C PRO A 392 -0.88 -5.42 -26.73
N GLY A 393 -0.37 -4.33 -27.33
CA GLY A 393 0.98 -4.24 -27.88
C GLY A 393 2.06 -3.76 -26.90
N ILE A 394 1.70 -3.32 -25.69
CA ILE A 394 2.68 -2.87 -24.68
C ILE A 394 3.38 -4.09 -24.09
N SER A 395 4.71 -4.08 -24.11
CA SER A 395 5.52 -5.19 -23.61
C SER A 395 6.23 -4.78 -22.32
N LEU A 396 5.49 -4.85 -21.20
CA LEU A 396 6.02 -4.58 -19.86
C LEU A 396 6.62 -5.84 -19.23
N ARG A 397 7.52 -5.67 -18.26
CA ARG A 397 8.03 -6.79 -17.45
C ARG A 397 6.92 -7.41 -16.59
N ASN A 398 7.15 -8.66 -16.15
CA ASN A 398 6.24 -9.36 -15.26
C ASN A 398 6.16 -8.61 -13.91
N PRO A 399 4.97 -8.38 -13.35
CA PRO A 399 4.80 -7.58 -12.15
C PRO A 399 5.35 -8.30 -10.94
N ASP A 400 5.44 -9.63 -10.92
CA ASP A 400 6.05 -10.35 -9.80
C ASP A 400 7.56 -10.08 -9.71
N ILE A 401 8.20 -9.76 -10.84
CA ILE A 401 9.60 -9.31 -10.89
C ILE A 401 9.72 -7.87 -10.34
N LEU A 402 8.67 -7.07 -10.52
CA LEU A 402 8.65 -5.66 -10.15
C LEU A 402 8.04 -5.41 -8.77
N MET A 403 7.21 -6.31 -8.25
CA MET A 403 6.43 -6.17 -7.03
C MET A 403 6.94 -7.17 -5.99
N PHE A 404 7.57 -6.66 -4.94
CA PHE A 404 8.04 -7.47 -3.81
C PHE A 404 6.89 -7.85 -2.85
N SER A 405 5.71 -8.21 -3.36
CA SER A 405 4.45 -8.13 -2.61
C SER A 405 3.91 -9.41 -1.99
N THR A 406 4.52 -10.58 -2.17
CA THR A 406 3.88 -11.82 -1.69
C THR A 406 4.59 -12.44 -0.49
N ARG A 407 3.80 -12.66 0.57
CA ARG A 407 4.03 -13.63 1.66
C ARG A 407 4.07 -15.09 1.20
N ASP A 408 3.94 -15.31 -0.11
CA ASP A 408 3.78 -16.63 -0.68
C ASP A 408 5.12 -17.34 -0.79
N LYS A 409 5.18 -18.53 -0.18
CA LYS A 409 6.28 -19.49 -0.30
C LYS A 409 6.66 -19.82 -1.76
N ALA A 410 5.74 -19.62 -2.71
CA ALA A 410 5.98 -19.82 -4.14
C ALA A 410 7.04 -18.86 -4.70
N PHE A 411 7.18 -17.65 -4.15
CA PHE A 411 8.17 -16.67 -4.60
C PHE A 411 9.57 -16.94 -4.02
N ALA A 412 9.66 -17.59 -2.86
CA ALA A 412 10.92 -18.09 -2.31
C ALA A 412 11.55 -19.16 -3.21
N ALA A 413 10.74 -19.98 -3.89
CA ALA A 413 11.21 -20.97 -4.85
C ALA A 413 11.81 -20.32 -6.13
N LEU A 414 11.21 -19.24 -6.62
CA LEU A 414 11.76 -18.45 -7.75
C LEU A 414 13.07 -17.72 -7.36
N GLN A 415 13.19 -17.30 -6.10
CA GLN A 415 14.45 -16.74 -5.56
C GLN A 415 15.54 -17.80 -5.47
N GLU A 416 15.23 -19.03 -5.03
CA GLU A 416 16.19 -20.14 -5.05
C GLU A 416 16.68 -20.43 -6.48
N GLU A 417 15.79 -20.52 -7.47
CA GLU A 417 16.17 -20.74 -8.88
C GLU A 417 17.05 -19.61 -9.45
N ALA A 418 16.72 -18.34 -9.18
CA ALA A 418 17.52 -17.20 -9.64
C ALA A 418 18.90 -17.12 -8.94
N SER A 419 18.97 -17.49 -7.67
CA SER A 419 20.21 -17.57 -6.89
C SER A 419 21.15 -18.67 -7.41
N HIS A 420 20.58 -19.82 -7.79
CA HIS A 420 21.33 -20.93 -8.35
C HIS A 420 21.87 -20.64 -9.76
N HIS A 421 21.16 -19.87 -10.58
CA HIS A 421 21.66 -19.45 -11.89
C HIS A 421 22.81 -18.44 -11.82
N HIS A 422 22.82 -17.52 -10.84
CA HIS A 422 23.96 -16.63 -10.63
C HIS A 422 25.20 -17.36 -10.11
N ALA A 423 25.04 -18.32 -9.20
CA ALA A 423 26.16 -19.13 -8.69
C ALA A 423 26.80 -20.01 -9.78
N ALA A 424 26.00 -20.55 -10.71
CA ALA A 424 26.49 -21.36 -11.83
C ALA A 424 27.23 -20.53 -12.90
N SER A 425 26.89 -19.25 -13.08
CA SER A 425 27.58 -18.34 -14.01
C SER A 425 28.92 -17.82 -13.48
N SER A 426 29.14 -17.85 -12.16
CA SER A 426 30.38 -17.40 -11.50
C SER A 426 31.43 -18.50 -11.29
N SER A 427 31.12 -19.76 -11.58
CA SER A 427 32.04 -20.91 -11.34
C SER A 427 32.73 -21.45 -12.60
N SER A 428 32.49 -20.85 -13.77
CA SER A 428 33.10 -21.27 -15.05
C SER A 428 34.24 -20.33 -15.50
N SER A 429 35.26 -20.16 -14.68
CA SER A 429 36.56 -19.67 -15.15
C SER A 429 37.67 -19.97 -14.16
N TYR A 430 38.14 -21.22 -14.11
CA TYR A 430 39.53 -21.51 -13.76
C TYR A 430 39.88 -22.95 -14.17
N SER A 431 40.54 -23.09 -15.33
CA SER A 431 41.35 -24.26 -15.63
C SER A 431 42.79 -23.77 -15.78
N PRO A 432 43.68 -24.00 -14.80
CA PRO A 432 45.09 -23.79 -15.02
C PRO A 432 45.63 -25.00 -15.78
N GLY A 433 45.99 -24.77 -17.04
CA GLY A 433 46.79 -25.70 -17.82
C GLY A 433 48.27 -25.52 -17.51
N ASN A 434 48.92 -26.66 -17.28
CA ASN A 434 50.35 -26.97 -17.08
C ASN A 434 50.96 -26.71 -15.71
#